data_AF-A0A9P3NP88-F1
#
_entry.id   AF-A0A9P3NP88-F1
#
_cell.length_a   1.000
_cell.length_b   1.000
_cell.length_c   1.000
_cell.angle_alpha   90.00
_cell.angle_beta   90.00
_cell.angle_gamma   90.00
#
_symmetry.space_group_name_H-M   'P 1'
#
loop_
_entity.id
_entity.type
_entity.pdbx_description
1 polymer ?
#
loop_
_entity_poly.entity_id
_entity_poly.type
_entity_poly.pdbx_seq_one_letter_code
_entity_poly.pdbx_strand_id
1 'polypeptide(L)'
;GADDVAREGNGVANEIDYVASLNRALPDDIRVLAWAPAPSDFSARFSCLEREYRYYFVDEPGLDILAMQRAAELFKGRHDFRNVCKMDVENVKSFERDIMSCRIVPFAGPFAARLLPSLPVTSGVESNPSKPPQRPSVWVLQVVGTAFLWHQIRCMMAVLLMVGRGQERPEVVSELLRVHDGPFTSKPQYAPADPHGLVLHRCAFPASLRFSCSANAKRLLCRSIRQQLNAALIRCSVLQSALDAAESAAASSAADPSEFFSEGEGGEKKLAHIPLHRRPREPSLEERRKKLEERPPRR
;
A
#
# COMPACT_ATOMS: atom_id res chain seq x y z
N GLY A 1 16.87 -2.34 -50.75
CA GLY A 1 15.86 -3.36 -50.44
C GLY A 1 15.59 -3.31 -48.96
N ALA A 2 14.31 -3.31 -48.59
CA ALA A 2 13.74 -2.94 -47.28
C ALA A 2 13.56 -1.42 -47.05
N ASP A 3 12.97 -0.74 -48.05
CA ASP A 3 12.11 0.43 -47.79
C ASP A 3 10.71 -0.11 -47.51
N ASP A 4 10.39 -0.42 -46.25
CA ASP A 4 9.00 -0.48 -45.80
C ASP A 4 8.91 -0.44 -44.27
N VAL A 5 7.84 0.18 -43.75
CA VAL A 5 7.47 0.33 -42.33
C VAL A 5 8.06 1.54 -41.58
N ALA A 6 7.55 2.74 -41.88
CA ALA A 6 7.23 3.78 -40.88
C ALA A 6 6.29 4.85 -41.49
N ARG A 7 5.10 4.45 -41.93
CA ARG A 7 3.98 5.39 -42.14
C ARG A 7 2.99 5.20 -40.98
N GLU A 8 3.37 5.73 -39.81
CA GLU A 8 2.42 5.96 -38.72
C GLU A 8 1.50 7.14 -39.06
N GLY A 9 0.25 7.02 -38.66
CA GLY A 9 -0.89 7.83 -39.11
C GLY A 9 -0.67 9.35 -39.08
N ASN A 10 -0.98 9.96 -40.21
CA ASN A 10 -0.84 11.38 -40.56
C ASN A 10 -1.83 12.32 -39.82
N GLY A 11 -2.24 11.98 -38.59
CA GLY A 11 -3.16 12.76 -37.75
C GLY A 11 -2.56 13.31 -36.46
N VAL A 12 -1.34 12.87 -36.08
CA VAL A 12 -0.68 13.24 -34.81
C VAL A 12 0.38 14.35 -35.01
N ALA A 13 0.86 14.58 -36.23
CA ALA A 13 1.98 15.48 -36.50
C ALA A 13 1.68 16.96 -36.21
N ASN A 14 0.40 17.36 -36.18
CA ASN A 14 -0.05 18.73 -35.89
C ASN A 14 -0.66 18.88 -34.49
N GLU A 15 -0.63 17.84 -33.65
CA GLU A 15 -1.22 17.90 -32.33
C GLU A 15 -0.29 18.61 -31.33
N ILE A 16 -0.87 19.31 -30.36
CA ILE A 16 -0.11 20.03 -29.33
C ILE A 16 0.68 19.02 -28.49
N ASP A 17 1.92 19.34 -28.14
CA ASP A 17 2.67 18.57 -27.12
C ASP A 17 2.10 18.86 -25.72
N TYR A 18 0.97 18.20 -25.42
CA TYR A 18 0.27 18.29 -24.14
C TYR A 18 1.17 17.89 -22.99
N VAL A 19 2.00 16.86 -23.17
CA VAL A 19 2.84 16.33 -22.11
C VAL A 19 3.90 17.36 -21.70
N ALA A 20 4.63 17.93 -22.65
CA ALA A 20 5.60 18.97 -22.32
C ALA A 20 4.93 20.23 -21.76
N SER A 21 3.80 20.65 -22.34
CA SER A 21 3.11 21.87 -21.94
C SER A 21 2.53 21.78 -20.53
N LEU A 22 1.87 20.68 -20.18
CA LEU A 22 1.33 20.47 -18.83
C LEU A 22 2.44 20.31 -17.79
N ASN A 23 3.50 19.56 -18.10
CA ASN A 23 4.60 19.37 -17.15
C ASN A 23 5.35 20.67 -16.79
N ARG A 24 5.33 21.69 -17.66
CA ARG A 24 5.90 23.02 -17.33
C ARG A 24 5.09 23.79 -16.29
N ALA A 25 3.79 23.50 -16.17
CA ALA A 25 2.89 24.16 -15.22
C ALA A 25 2.69 23.37 -13.93
N LEU A 26 3.21 22.14 -13.86
CA LEU A 26 3.05 21.24 -12.72
C LEU A 26 4.26 21.31 -11.77
N PRO A 27 4.05 21.09 -10.47
CA PRO A 27 5.14 20.95 -9.50
C PRO A 27 6.00 19.71 -9.81
N ASP A 28 7.18 19.64 -9.19
CA ASP A 28 8.17 18.60 -9.50
C ASP A 28 7.77 17.16 -9.11
N ASP A 29 6.82 17.04 -8.19
CA ASP A 29 6.25 15.79 -7.71
C ASP A 29 5.04 15.31 -8.53
N ILE A 30 4.55 16.11 -9.49
CA ILE A 30 3.47 15.72 -10.41
C ILE A 30 3.98 15.73 -11.85
N ARG A 31 3.77 14.61 -12.56
CA ARG A 31 4.19 14.47 -13.96
C ARG A 31 3.11 13.81 -14.81
N VAL A 32 2.84 14.41 -15.96
CA VAL A 32 2.09 13.79 -17.06
C VAL A 32 3.06 12.96 -17.90
N LEU A 33 2.73 11.70 -18.17
CA LEU A 33 3.60 10.77 -18.92
C LEU A 33 3.07 10.46 -20.31
N ALA A 34 1.76 10.54 -20.47
CA ALA A 34 1.07 10.18 -21.69
C ALA A 34 -0.29 10.90 -21.78
N TRP A 35 -0.85 10.91 -22.98
CA TRP A 35 -2.20 11.39 -23.27
C TRP A 35 -2.87 10.45 -24.27
N ALA A 36 -4.20 10.47 -24.36
CA ALA A 36 -4.95 9.69 -25.34
C ALA A 36 -6.22 10.46 -25.74
N PRO A 37 -6.60 10.52 -27.02
CA PRO A 37 -7.95 10.89 -27.40
C PRO A 37 -8.94 9.90 -26.77
N ALA A 38 -10.00 10.41 -26.15
CA ALA A 38 -11.02 9.60 -25.50
C ALA A 38 -12.40 9.90 -26.12
N PRO A 39 -13.28 8.88 -26.23
CA PRO A 39 -14.69 9.09 -26.58
C PRO A 39 -15.38 10.10 -25.64
N SER A 40 -16.41 10.78 -26.13
CA SER A 40 -17.13 11.81 -25.34
C SER A 40 -17.85 11.25 -24.10
N ASP A 41 -18.20 9.97 -24.12
CA ASP A 41 -18.83 9.23 -23.02
C ASP A 41 -17.80 8.55 -22.08
N PHE A 42 -16.50 8.70 -22.34
CA PHE A 42 -15.45 8.11 -21.52
C PHE A 42 -15.38 8.74 -20.13
N SER A 43 -15.26 7.88 -19.11
CA SER A 43 -14.98 8.29 -17.74
C SER A 43 -13.74 7.59 -17.22
N ALA A 44 -12.70 8.34 -16.83
CA ALA A 44 -11.52 7.76 -16.17
C ALA A 44 -11.87 6.95 -14.91
N ARG A 45 -13.01 7.25 -14.27
CA ARG A 45 -13.52 6.51 -13.12
C ARG A 45 -14.31 5.28 -13.54
N PHE A 46 -15.36 5.44 -14.34
CA PHE A 46 -16.31 4.37 -14.62
C PHE A 46 -15.87 3.43 -15.76
N SER A 47 -15.05 3.92 -16.68
CA SER A 47 -14.48 3.12 -17.78
C SER A 47 -13.20 2.37 -17.39
N CYS A 48 -12.71 2.54 -16.16
CA CYS A 48 -11.56 1.79 -15.65
C CYS A 48 -12.00 0.39 -15.22
N LEU A 49 -11.43 -0.63 -15.87
CA LEU A 49 -11.77 -2.04 -15.72
C LEU A 49 -11.18 -2.64 -14.45
N GLU A 50 -9.93 -2.29 -14.15
CA GLU A 50 -9.18 -2.88 -13.04
C GLU A 50 -8.21 -1.86 -12.45
N ARG A 51 -7.98 -1.97 -11.14
CA ARG A 51 -7.02 -1.16 -10.40
C ARG A 51 -6.12 -2.09 -9.59
N GLU A 52 -4.81 -1.91 -9.71
CA GLU A 52 -3.81 -2.57 -8.88
C GLU A 52 -3.26 -1.57 -7.88
N TYR A 53 -3.39 -1.88 -6.59
CA TYR A 53 -2.68 -1.19 -5.52
C TYR A 53 -1.55 -2.06 -5.00
N ARG A 54 -0.45 -1.41 -4.61
CA ARG A 54 0.65 -2.03 -3.88
C ARG A 54 0.81 -1.35 -2.54
N TYR A 55 0.97 -2.13 -1.49
CA TYR A 55 1.31 -1.64 -0.15
C TYR A 55 2.66 -2.22 0.27
N TYR A 56 3.65 -1.36 0.44
CA TYR A 56 5.00 -1.74 0.87
C TYR A 56 5.12 -1.69 2.39
N PHE A 57 5.72 -2.71 3.00
CA PHE A 57 5.94 -2.77 4.44
C PHE A 57 7.24 -3.50 4.78
N VAL A 58 7.84 -3.12 5.91
CA VAL A 58 9.08 -3.73 6.43
C VAL A 58 8.75 -5.04 7.14
N ASP A 59 9.63 -6.02 7.01
CA ASP A 59 9.56 -7.27 7.77
C ASP A 59 10.02 -7.02 9.23
N GLU A 60 9.06 -6.80 10.12
CA GLU A 60 9.31 -6.65 11.55
C GLU A 60 9.64 -8.01 12.20
N PRO A 61 10.53 -8.06 13.21
CA PRO A 61 10.77 -9.27 13.97
C PRO A 61 9.47 -9.87 14.52
N GLY A 62 9.28 -11.18 14.31
CA GLY A 62 8.09 -11.91 14.79
C GLY A 62 6.85 -11.84 13.89
N LEU A 63 6.91 -11.15 12.74
CA LEU A 63 5.80 -11.11 11.79
C LEU A 63 5.63 -12.47 11.08
N ASP A 64 4.49 -13.16 11.20
CA ASP A 64 4.17 -14.39 10.48
C ASP A 64 3.61 -14.09 9.08
N ILE A 65 4.51 -14.02 8.10
CA ILE A 65 4.16 -13.73 6.69
C ILE A 65 3.29 -14.84 6.09
N LEU A 66 3.45 -16.11 6.51
CA LEU A 66 2.64 -17.20 5.98
C LEU A 66 1.18 -17.06 6.44
N ALA A 67 0.96 -16.70 7.70
CA ALA A 67 -0.38 -16.37 8.20
C ALA A 67 -0.98 -15.18 7.47
N MET A 68 -0.19 -14.12 7.21
CA MET A 68 -0.65 -12.97 6.43
C MET A 68 -1.01 -13.36 4.99
N GLN A 69 -0.23 -14.22 4.34
CA GLN A 69 -0.54 -14.72 2.99
C GLN A 69 -1.83 -15.52 2.96
N ARG A 70 -2.05 -16.41 3.93
CA ARG A 70 -3.33 -17.14 4.08
C ARG A 70 -4.50 -16.18 4.26
N ALA A 71 -4.35 -15.19 5.14
CA ALA A 71 -5.39 -14.18 5.38
C ALA A 71 -5.65 -13.29 4.16
N ALA A 72 -4.61 -12.95 3.39
CA ALA A 72 -4.74 -12.12 2.19
C ALA A 72 -5.60 -12.80 1.12
N GLU A 73 -5.44 -14.12 0.92
CA GLU A 73 -6.23 -14.89 -0.06
C GLU A 73 -7.72 -14.91 0.30
N LEU A 74 -8.08 -14.84 1.58
CA LEU A 74 -9.48 -14.81 2.03
C LEU A 74 -10.23 -13.52 1.61
N PHE A 75 -9.53 -12.47 1.21
CA PHE A 75 -10.16 -11.27 0.65
C PHE A 75 -10.60 -11.43 -0.80
N LYS A 76 -10.12 -12.46 -1.52
CA LYS A 76 -10.43 -12.68 -2.93
C LYS A 76 -11.91 -13.01 -3.13
N GLY A 77 -12.48 -12.52 -4.22
CA GLY A 77 -13.88 -12.70 -4.59
C GLY A 77 -14.75 -11.49 -4.26
N ARG A 78 -16.06 -11.68 -4.38
CA ARG A 78 -17.08 -10.65 -4.16
C ARG A 78 -17.60 -10.71 -2.73
N HIS A 79 -17.36 -9.64 -1.96
CA HIS A 79 -17.72 -9.54 -0.55
C HIS A 79 -18.24 -8.15 -0.19
N ASP A 80 -18.96 -8.04 0.94
CA ASP A 80 -19.28 -6.75 1.57
C ASP A 80 -18.12 -6.30 2.47
N PHE A 81 -17.49 -5.18 2.12
CA PHE A 81 -16.31 -4.65 2.79
C PHE A 81 -16.62 -3.56 3.83
N ARG A 82 -17.87 -3.40 4.30
CA ARG A 82 -18.21 -2.34 5.27
C ARG A 82 -17.43 -2.41 6.58
N ASN A 83 -17.07 -3.61 7.02
CA ASN A 83 -16.23 -3.83 8.21
C ASN A 83 -14.72 -3.61 7.95
N VAL A 84 -14.34 -3.43 6.68
CA VAL A 84 -12.95 -3.30 6.20
C VAL A 84 -12.77 -2.03 5.37
N CYS A 85 -13.50 -0.96 5.69
CA CYS A 85 -13.36 0.34 5.05
C CYS A 85 -13.74 1.47 6.02
N LYS A 86 -13.62 2.72 5.57
CA LYS A 86 -14.28 3.85 6.21
C LYS A 86 -15.62 4.08 5.51
N MET A 87 -16.72 3.82 6.22
CA MET A 87 -18.06 3.94 5.62
C MET A 87 -18.40 5.40 5.29
N ASP A 88 -18.61 5.66 4.00
CA ASP A 88 -19.07 6.93 3.44
C ASP A 88 -20.48 6.74 2.84
N VAL A 89 -21.50 6.82 3.69
CA VAL A 89 -22.90 6.58 3.29
C VAL A 89 -23.48 7.68 2.40
N GLU A 90 -22.82 8.84 2.30
CA GLU A 90 -23.25 9.97 1.46
C GLU A 90 -22.92 9.69 0.00
N ASN A 91 -21.72 9.13 -0.27
CA ASN A 91 -21.25 8.90 -1.64
C ASN A 91 -21.32 7.43 -2.09
N VAL A 92 -21.56 6.48 -1.19
CA VAL A 92 -21.51 5.04 -1.47
C VAL A 92 -22.85 4.36 -1.21
N LYS A 93 -23.45 3.83 -2.28
CA LYS A 93 -24.71 3.06 -2.21
C LYS A 93 -24.50 1.58 -1.90
N SER A 94 -23.41 0.99 -2.40
CA SER A 94 -23.05 -0.42 -2.22
C SER A 94 -21.64 -0.57 -1.66
N PHE A 95 -21.50 -1.45 -0.66
CA PHE A 95 -20.24 -1.83 -0.02
C PHE A 95 -19.67 -3.14 -0.57
N GLU A 96 -20.33 -3.74 -1.56
CA GLU A 96 -19.81 -4.93 -2.23
C GLU A 96 -18.69 -4.56 -3.19
N ARG A 97 -17.57 -5.28 -3.12
CA ARG A 97 -16.45 -5.14 -4.07
C ARG A 97 -15.98 -6.52 -4.50
N ASP A 98 -15.40 -6.56 -5.70
CA ASP A 98 -14.80 -7.77 -6.25
C ASP A 98 -13.28 -7.63 -6.28
N ILE A 99 -12.61 -8.46 -5.50
CA ILE A 99 -11.16 -8.55 -5.42
C ILE A 99 -10.71 -9.73 -6.27
N MET A 100 -10.09 -9.41 -7.41
CA MET A 100 -9.60 -10.41 -8.37
C MET A 100 -8.35 -11.13 -7.85
N SER A 101 -7.46 -10.41 -7.15
CA SER A 101 -6.23 -10.97 -6.57
C SER A 101 -5.82 -10.18 -5.33
N CYS A 102 -5.36 -10.88 -4.29
CA CYS A 102 -4.81 -10.28 -3.08
C CYS A 102 -3.65 -11.14 -2.58
N ARG A 103 -2.40 -10.69 -2.77
CA ARG A 103 -1.21 -11.51 -2.49
C ARG A 103 -0.14 -10.71 -1.77
N ILE A 104 0.58 -11.36 -0.86
CA ILE A 104 1.80 -10.80 -0.26
C ILE A 104 3.00 -11.48 -0.89
N VAL A 105 3.86 -10.68 -1.51
CA VAL A 105 5.05 -11.14 -2.23
C VAL A 105 6.30 -10.45 -1.71
N PRO A 106 7.47 -11.09 -1.76
CA PRO A 106 8.72 -10.46 -1.38
C PRO A 106 9.01 -9.28 -2.33
N PHE A 107 9.54 -8.17 -1.80
CA PHE A 107 10.05 -7.10 -2.66
C PHE A 107 11.39 -7.54 -3.27
N ALA A 108 11.32 -8.21 -4.42
CA ALA A 108 12.49 -8.70 -5.14
C ALA A 108 13.01 -7.67 -6.15
N GLY A 109 14.33 -7.52 -6.23
CA GLY A 109 15.00 -6.74 -7.27
C GLY A 109 16.47 -6.43 -6.94
N PRO A 110 17.28 -5.99 -7.91
CA PRO A 110 18.70 -5.65 -7.69
C PRO A 110 18.90 -4.59 -6.60
N PHE A 111 17.87 -3.77 -6.36
CA PHE A 111 17.88 -2.73 -5.37
C PHE A 111 17.57 -3.21 -3.94
N ALA A 112 16.80 -4.30 -3.77
CA ALA A 112 16.60 -4.92 -2.45
C ALA A 112 17.94 -5.36 -1.85
N ALA A 113 18.87 -5.82 -2.69
CA ALA A 113 20.25 -6.15 -2.30
C ALA A 113 21.11 -4.92 -1.94
N ARG A 114 20.76 -3.71 -2.43
CA ARG A 114 21.48 -2.45 -2.14
C ARG A 114 21.00 -1.74 -0.90
N LEU A 115 19.76 -1.97 -0.48
CA LEU A 115 19.18 -1.34 0.71
C LEU A 115 19.86 -1.83 2.01
N LEU A 116 20.56 -2.96 1.99
CA LEU A 116 21.08 -3.60 3.19
C LEU A 116 22.44 -4.29 3.00
N PRO A 117 23.56 -3.56 2.90
CA PRO A 117 24.88 -4.15 3.14
C PRO A 117 25.18 -4.41 4.63
N SER A 118 24.41 -3.82 5.56
CA SER A 118 24.80 -3.70 6.97
C SER A 118 23.62 -3.81 7.95
N LEU A 119 22.93 -4.96 7.96
CA LEU A 119 22.52 -5.55 9.24
C LEU A 119 23.70 -6.45 9.65
N PRO A 120 24.14 -6.48 10.92
CA PRO A 120 25.45 -6.99 11.30
C PRO A 120 25.62 -8.45 10.89
N VAL A 121 26.22 -8.66 9.72
CA VAL A 121 27.05 -9.81 9.45
C VAL A 121 28.34 -9.49 10.16
N THR A 122 28.55 -10.14 11.30
CA THR A 122 29.86 -10.19 11.97
C THR A 122 30.94 -10.32 10.91
N SER A 123 31.83 -9.34 10.92
CA SER A 123 32.93 -9.16 9.99
C SER A 123 33.67 -10.47 9.68
N GLY A 124 33.90 -10.70 8.39
CA GLY A 124 34.81 -11.72 7.89
C GLY A 124 34.20 -13.09 7.65
N VAL A 125 34.80 -13.79 6.69
CA VAL A 125 34.61 -15.21 6.32
C VAL A 125 33.52 -15.45 5.25
N GLU A 126 34.05 -15.58 4.03
CA GLU A 126 33.78 -16.62 3.03
C GLU A 126 32.34 -17.13 2.85
N SER A 127 31.93 -17.11 1.59
CA SER A 127 30.70 -17.70 1.04
C SER A 127 30.55 -19.17 1.45
N ASN A 128 29.84 -19.43 2.55
CA ASN A 128 29.41 -20.77 2.93
C ASN A 128 27.99 -21.03 2.37
N PRO A 129 27.78 -22.07 1.53
CA PRO A 129 26.47 -22.37 0.91
C PRO A 129 25.42 -22.94 1.90
N SER A 130 25.69 -22.95 3.21
CA SER A 130 24.81 -23.45 4.27
C SER A 130 23.92 -22.40 4.92
N LYS A 131 24.02 -21.12 4.54
CA LYS A 131 23.18 -20.05 5.10
C LYS A 131 21.77 -20.13 4.47
N PRO A 132 20.68 -20.26 5.27
CA PRO A 132 19.33 -20.26 4.72
C PRO A 132 19.08 -18.96 3.94
N PRO A 133 18.23 -18.99 2.90
CA PRO A 133 17.93 -17.81 2.11
C PRO A 133 17.50 -16.67 3.04
N GLN A 134 18.20 -15.53 2.94
CA GLN A 134 17.90 -14.37 3.77
C GLN A 134 16.47 -13.93 3.51
N ARG A 135 15.68 -13.84 4.59
CA ARG A 135 14.31 -13.34 4.55
C ARG A 135 14.33 -11.89 4.04
N PRO A 136 13.43 -11.51 3.11
CA PRO A 136 13.46 -10.17 2.54
C PRO A 136 12.98 -9.16 3.58
N SER A 137 13.67 -8.03 3.66
CA SER A 137 13.35 -6.98 4.65
C SER A 137 12.15 -6.12 4.26
N VAL A 138 11.69 -6.21 3.01
CA VAL A 138 10.51 -5.51 2.53
C VAL A 138 9.60 -6.50 1.80
N TRP A 139 8.32 -6.41 2.09
CA TRP A 139 7.24 -7.17 1.46
C TRP A 139 6.26 -6.23 0.80
N VAL A 140 5.50 -6.77 -0.16
CA VAL A 140 4.49 -6.02 -0.91
C VAL A 140 3.17 -6.77 -0.88
N LEU A 141 2.14 -6.14 -0.33
CA LEU A 141 0.75 -6.56 -0.57
C LEU A 141 0.31 -6.00 -1.93
N GLN A 142 -0.05 -6.89 -2.84
CA GLN A 142 -0.60 -6.59 -4.15
C GLN A 142 -2.11 -6.89 -4.16
N VAL A 143 -2.92 -5.88 -4.42
CA VAL A 143 -4.39 -6.03 -4.48
C VAL A 143 -4.89 -5.54 -5.83
N VAL A 144 -5.58 -6.43 -6.55
CA VAL A 144 -6.22 -6.15 -7.83
C VAL A 144 -7.73 -6.30 -7.65
N GLY A 145 -8.48 -5.28 -8.07
CA GLY A 145 -9.92 -5.24 -7.95
C GLY A 145 -10.55 -4.30 -8.96
N THR A 146 -11.86 -4.40 -9.14
CA THR A 146 -12.60 -3.54 -10.07
C THR A 146 -12.71 -2.12 -9.52
N ALA A 147 -12.99 -1.99 -8.22
CA ALA A 147 -13.04 -0.75 -7.48
C ALA A 147 -12.75 -0.98 -5.99
N PHE A 148 -12.44 0.10 -5.26
CA PHE A 148 -12.18 0.05 -3.82
C PHE A 148 -12.98 1.12 -3.08
N LEU A 149 -13.37 0.82 -1.85
CA LEU A 149 -14.00 1.74 -0.91
C LEU A 149 -12.97 2.66 -0.26
N TRP A 150 -13.47 3.71 0.40
CA TRP A 150 -12.61 4.62 1.15
C TRP A 150 -11.82 3.87 2.23
N HIS A 151 -10.49 4.03 2.22
CA HIS A 151 -9.54 3.35 3.11
C HIS A 151 -9.49 1.82 3.03
N GLN A 152 -10.20 1.17 2.09
CA GLN A 152 -10.34 -0.29 2.07
C GLN A 152 -9.00 -1.03 2.15
N ILE A 153 -8.05 -0.70 1.27
CA ILE A 153 -6.73 -1.36 1.22
C ILE A 153 -5.95 -1.17 2.53
N ARG A 154 -6.01 0.02 3.13
CA ARG A 154 -5.31 0.30 4.39
C ARG A 154 -5.98 -0.42 5.57
N CYS A 155 -7.30 -0.59 5.56
CA CYS A 155 -8.01 -1.42 6.53
C CYS A 155 -7.69 -2.91 6.34
N MET A 156 -7.65 -3.40 5.11
CA MET A 156 -7.19 -4.76 4.79
C MET A 156 -5.77 -4.99 5.35
N MET A 157 -4.84 -4.07 5.05
CA MET A 157 -3.47 -4.16 5.55
C MET A 157 -3.39 -4.11 7.08
N ALA A 158 -4.21 -3.30 7.76
CA ALA A 158 -4.25 -3.27 9.22
C ALA A 158 -4.64 -4.64 9.81
N VAL A 159 -5.65 -5.29 9.23
CA VAL A 159 -6.06 -6.66 9.62
C VAL A 159 -4.94 -7.65 9.37
N LEU A 160 -4.29 -7.58 8.20
CA LEU A 160 -3.16 -8.44 7.88
C LEU A 160 -1.99 -8.25 8.85
N LEU A 161 -1.67 -7.01 9.27
CA LEU A 161 -0.62 -6.75 10.26
C LEU A 161 -0.97 -7.35 11.64
N MET A 162 -2.25 -7.28 12.06
CA MET A 162 -2.68 -7.94 13.30
C MET A 162 -2.53 -9.47 13.20
N VAL A 163 -2.87 -10.06 12.05
CA VAL A 163 -2.64 -11.50 11.81
C VAL A 163 -1.14 -11.83 11.84
N GLY A 164 -0.31 -11.05 11.14
CA GLY A 164 1.14 -11.26 11.12
C GLY A 164 1.76 -11.15 12.50
N ARG A 165 1.27 -10.26 13.36
CA ARG A 165 1.74 -10.12 14.75
C ARG A 165 1.21 -11.20 15.69
N GLY A 166 0.48 -12.20 15.19
CA GLY A 166 -0.16 -13.24 16.00
C GLY A 166 -1.30 -12.74 16.89
N GLN A 167 -1.77 -11.52 16.67
CA GLN A 167 -2.81 -10.86 17.46
C GLN A 167 -4.21 -11.29 17.04
N GLU A 168 -4.36 -11.73 15.80
CA GLU A 168 -5.58 -12.28 15.23
C GLU A 168 -5.26 -13.54 14.42
N ARG A 169 -6.25 -14.41 14.22
CA ARG A 169 -6.12 -15.58 13.35
C ARG A 169 -6.47 -15.20 11.90
N PRO A 170 -5.91 -15.88 10.88
CA PRO A 170 -6.24 -15.59 9.48
C PRO A 170 -7.74 -15.57 9.18
N GLU A 171 -8.51 -16.44 9.83
CA GLU A 171 -9.96 -16.58 9.62
C GLU A 171 -10.76 -15.33 10.03
N VAL A 172 -10.16 -14.40 10.79
CA VAL A 172 -10.79 -13.12 11.13
C VAL A 172 -11.19 -12.33 9.89
N VAL A 173 -10.47 -12.51 8.77
CA VAL A 173 -10.81 -11.89 7.49
C VAL A 173 -12.19 -12.37 7.03
N SER A 174 -12.41 -13.68 6.99
CA SER A 174 -13.72 -14.24 6.64
C SER A 174 -14.81 -13.82 7.62
N GLU A 175 -14.50 -13.76 8.91
CA GLU A 175 -15.45 -13.28 9.93
C GLU A 175 -15.85 -11.82 9.72
N LEU A 176 -14.92 -10.94 9.36
CA LEU A 176 -15.18 -9.53 9.08
C LEU A 176 -16.03 -9.34 7.80
N LEU A 177 -15.84 -10.19 6.80
CA LEU A 177 -16.57 -10.14 5.51
C LEU A 177 -17.99 -10.73 5.61
N ARG A 178 -18.24 -11.62 6.59
CA ARG A 178 -19.58 -12.18 6.88
C ARG A 178 -20.41 -11.21 7.70
N VAL A 179 -20.90 -10.16 7.06
CA VAL A 179 -21.64 -9.07 7.71
C VAL A 179 -23.03 -9.52 8.23
N HIS A 180 -23.69 -10.44 7.54
CA HIS A 180 -25.08 -10.81 7.82
C HIS A 180 -25.22 -12.00 8.78
N ASP A 181 -24.24 -12.90 8.79
CA ASP A 181 -24.26 -14.19 9.48
C ASP A 181 -22.99 -14.42 10.34
N GLY A 182 -22.11 -13.42 10.40
CA GLY A 182 -20.85 -13.48 11.13
C GLY A 182 -20.88 -12.81 12.50
N PRO A 183 -19.76 -12.91 13.25
CA PRO A 183 -19.67 -12.38 14.60
C PRO A 183 -19.62 -10.83 14.64
N PHE A 184 -19.31 -10.18 13.51
CA PHE A 184 -19.17 -8.74 13.37
C PHE A 184 -20.40 -8.11 12.70
N THR A 185 -21.37 -7.68 13.50
CA THR A 185 -22.58 -6.97 12.99
C THR A 185 -22.27 -5.56 12.50
N SER A 186 -21.16 -4.97 12.95
CA SER A 186 -20.63 -3.70 12.45
C SER A 186 -19.13 -3.62 12.67
N LYS A 187 -18.51 -2.62 12.02
CA LYS A 187 -17.05 -2.48 11.96
C LYS A 187 -16.46 -2.35 13.37
N PRO A 188 -15.56 -3.25 13.81
CA PRO A 188 -14.84 -3.05 15.06
C PRO A 188 -13.91 -1.84 14.94
N GLN A 189 -13.64 -1.16 16.05
CA GLN A 189 -12.76 0.00 16.04
C GLN A 189 -11.29 -0.41 15.82
N TYR A 190 -10.71 0.06 14.73
CA TYR A 190 -9.27 -0.02 14.46
C TYR A 190 -8.85 1.06 13.44
N ALA A 191 -7.60 1.50 13.54
CA ALA A 191 -7.04 2.46 12.61
C ALA A 191 -6.62 1.77 11.29
N PRO A 192 -6.81 2.42 10.14
CA PRO A 192 -6.20 1.95 8.89
C PRO A 192 -4.67 1.98 9.02
N ALA A 193 -3.98 1.05 8.34
CA ALA A 193 -2.52 1.01 8.28
C ALA A 193 -1.94 2.33 7.77
N ASP A 194 -0.68 2.64 8.06
CA ASP A 194 -0.01 3.88 7.65
C ASP A 194 -0.17 4.17 6.14
N PRO A 195 -0.37 5.43 5.69
CA PRO A 195 -0.62 5.70 4.27
C PRO A 195 0.64 5.64 3.38
N HIS A 196 1.85 5.78 3.93
CA HIS A 196 3.09 5.96 3.16
C HIS A 196 3.41 4.77 2.26
N GLY A 197 3.06 3.56 2.69
CA GLY A 197 3.30 2.34 1.92
C GLY A 197 2.38 2.17 0.70
N LEU A 198 1.28 2.93 0.59
CA LEU A 198 0.24 2.68 -0.41
C LEU A 198 0.51 3.41 -1.74
N VAL A 199 0.52 2.66 -2.84
CA VAL A 199 0.71 3.16 -4.20
C VAL A 199 -0.38 2.61 -5.12
N LEU A 200 -1.05 3.48 -5.89
CA LEU A 200 -1.82 3.07 -7.06
C LEU A 200 -0.83 2.68 -8.16
N HIS A 201 -0.68 1.39 -8.41
CA HIS A 201 0.34 0.86 -9.32
C HIS A 201 -0.11 0.89 -10.78
N ARG A 202 -1.36 0.51 -11.04
CA ARG A 202 -1.90 0.40 -12.41
C ARG A 202 -3.41 0.62 -12.43
N CYS A 203 -3.88 1.24 -13.51
CA CYS A 203 -5.27 1.23 -13.95
C CYS A 203 -5.35 0.56 -15.32
N ALA A 204 -6.31 -0.34 -15.52
CA ALA A 204 -6.59 -0.94 -16.82
C ALA A 204 -7.79 -0.25 -17.46
N PHE A 205 -7.65 0.11 -18.73
CA PHE A 205 -8.70 0.71 -19.56
C PHE A 205 -8.93 -0.13 -20.81
N PRO A 206 -10.08 0.01 -21.50
CA PRO A 206 -10.34 -0.67 -22.76
C PRO A 206 -9.25 -0.42 -23.79
N ALA A 207 -8.96 -1.42 -24.63
CA ALA A 207 -7.91 -1.35 -25.66
C ALA A 207 -8.16 -0.28 -26.74
N SER A 208 -9.37 0.25 -26.83
CA SER A 208 -9.71 1.40 -27.69
C SER A 208 -8.97 2.68 -27.26
N LEU A 209 -8.57 2.80 -26.00
CA LEU A 209 -7.83 3.95 -25.50
C LEU A 209 -6.33 3.76 -25.73
N ARG A 210 -5.79 4.41 -26.77
CA ARG A 210 -4.36 4.33 -27.13
C ARG A 210 -3.59 5.53 -26.58
N PHE A 211 -2.69 5.26 -25.64
CA PHE A 211 -1.88 6.29 -25.00
C PHE A 211 -0.62 6.64 -25.81
N SER A 212 -0.57 7.88 -26.27
CA SER A 212 0.62 8.54 -26.79
C SER A 212 1.55 8.91 -25.64
N CYS A 213 2.67 8.19 -25.53
CA CYS A 213 3.62 8.33 -24.43
C CYS A 213 4.80 9.23 -24.79
N SER A 214 5.20 10.15 -23.90
CA SER A 214 6.40 10.96 -24.12
C SER A 214 7.66 10.23 -23.63
N ALA A 215 8.57 9.91 -24.54
CA ALA A 215 9.88 9.34 -24.20
C ALA A 215 10.72 10.30 -23.33
N ASN A 216 10.60 11.61 -23.57
CA ASN A 216 11.28 12.61 -22.75
C ASN A 216 10.75 12.64 -21.31
N ALA A 217 9.43 12.66 -21.12
CA ALA A 217 8.82 12.63 -19.79
C ALA A 217 9.22 11.37 -19.02
N LYS A 218 9.25 10.20 -19.67
CA LYS A 218 9.73 8.94 -19.09
C LYS A 218 11.20 9.02 -18.65
N ARG A 219 12.09 9.58 -19.48
CA ARG A 219 13.51 9.77 -19.11
C ARG A 219 13.67 10.69 -17.90
N LEU A 220 12.94 11.81 -17.87
CA LEU A 220 12.96 12.75 -16.74
C LEU A 220 12.41 12.10 -15.46
N LEU A 221 11.34 11.30 -15.57
CA LEU A 221 10.81 10.52 -14.45
C LEU A 221 11.88 9.56 -13.89
N CYS A 222 12.55 8.78 -14.74
CA CYS A 222 13.61 7.87 -14.31
C CYS A 222 14.74 8.61 -13.59
N ARG A 223 15.12 9.79 -14.09
CA ARG A 223 16.13 10.64 -13.44
C ARG A 223 15.67 11.13 -12.07
N SER A 224 14.44 11.64 -11.98
CA SER A 224 13.85 12.14 -10.72
C SER A 224 13.74 11.03 -9.67
N ILE A 225 13.18 9.87 -10.02
CA ILE A 225 13.09 8.71 -9.13
C ILE A 225 14.49 8.29 -8.65
N ARG A 226 15.49 8.26 -9.53
CA ARG A 226 16.87 7.92 -9.15
C ARG A 226 17.48 8.92 -8.18
N GLN A 227 17.21 10.22 -8.35
CA GLN A 227 17.67 11.25 -7.42
C GLN A 227 16.98 11.12 -6.06
N GLN A 228 15.66 10.93 -6.03
CA GLN A 228 14.92 10.70 -4.79
C GLN A 228 15.41 9.43 -4.06
N LEU A 229 15.70 8.38 -4.82
CA LEU A 229 16.24 7.13 -4.30
C LEU A 229 17.62 7.33 -3.66
N ASN A 230 18.52 8.03 -4.33
CA ASN A 230 19.83 8.35 -3.78
C ASN A 230 19.70 9.21 -2.50
N ALA A 231 18.81 10.19 -2.49
CA ALA A 231 18.56 11.02 -1.32
C ALA A 231 17.96 10.20 -0.16
N ALA A 232 17.07 9.25 -0.45
CA ALA A 232 16.53 8.33 0.55
C ALA A 232 17.62 7.42 1.12
N LEU A 233 18.51 6.88 0.28
CA LEU A 233 19.65 6.08 0.73
C LEU A 233 20.57 6.87 1.66
N ILE A 234 20.92 8.11 1.30
CA ILE A 234 21.74 8.98 2.17
C ILE A 234 21.04 9.18 3.52
N ARG A 235 19.73 9.48 3.53
CA ARG A 235 18.96 9.63 4.77
C ARG A 235 18.94 8.35 5.59
N CYS A 236 18.73 7.19 4.97
CA CYS A 236 18.79 5.90 5.66
C CYS A 236 20.16 5.66 6.28
N SER A 237 21.25 5.95 5.58
CA SER A 237 22.61 5.81 6.12
C SER A 237 22.89 6.74 7.29
N VAL A 238 22.44 8.01 7.22
CA VAL A 238 22.56 8.97 8.33
C VAL A 238 21.78 8.49 9.55
N LEU A 239 20.54 8.04 9.35
CA LEU A 239 19.69 7.53 10.43
C LEU A 239 20.25 6.25 11.04
N GLN A 240 20.78 5.33 10.23
CA GLN A 240 21.41 4.10 10.72
C GLN A 240 22.64 4.43 11.57
N SER A 241 23.53 5.31 11.08
CA SER A 241 24.71 5.72 11.84
C SER A 241 24.33 6.40 13.16
N ALA A 242 23.26 7.19 13.18
CA ALA A 242 22.75 7.82 14.40
C ALA A 242 22.18 6.79 15.36
N LEU A 243 21.45 5.78 14.85
CA LEU A 243 20.90 4.68 15.65
C LEU A 243 22.02 3.85 16.29
N ASP A 244 23.01 3.42 15.50
CA ASP A 244 24.16 2.64 16.00
C ASP A 244 24.91 3.38 17.11
N ALA A 245 25.10 4.71 16.95
CA ALA A 245 25.72 5.55 17.97
C ALA A 245 24.88 5.65 19.25
N ALA A 246 23.55 5.78 19.11
CA ALA A 246 22.63 5.80 20.25
C ALA A 246 22.64 4.46 21.01
N GLU A 247 22.56 3.34 20.28
CA GLU A 247 22.61 1.98 20.85
C GLU A 247 23.97 1.67 21.51
N SER A 248 25.07 2.18 20.96
CA SER A 248 26.39 2.04 21.59
C SER A 248 26.54 2.89 22.85
N ALA A 249 26.03 4.13 22.86
CA ALA A 249 26.03 5.00 24.03
C ALA A 249 25.18 4.40 25.15
N ALA A 250 24.03 3.87 24.77
CA ALA A 250 23.11 3.11 25.60
C ALA A 250 23.76 1.92 26.32
N ALA A 251 24.43 1.05 25.56
CA ALA A 251 25.13 -0.11 26.11
C ALA A 251 26.31 0.26 27.02
N SER A 252 26.87 1.47 26.86
CA SER A 252 28.04 1.95 27.63
C SER A 252 27.65 2.63 28.95
N SER A 253 26.43 3.16 29.07
CA SER A 253 25.87 3.57 30.36
C SER A 253 25.24 2.35 31.03
N ALA A 254 26.00 1.62 31.85
CA ALA A 254 25.46 0.58 32.73
C ALA A 254 24.56 1.21 33.81
N ALA A 255 23.39 1.70 33.42
CA ALA A 255 22.19 1.53 34.20
C ALA A 255 21.74 0.07 33.99
N ASP A 256 21.15 -0.53 35.02
CA ASP A 256 20.65 -1.91 35.01
C ASP A 256 20.01 -2.26 33.65
N PRO A 257 20.35 -3.39 32.97
CA PRO A 257 19.77 -3.73 31.67
C PRO A 257 18.23 -3.79 31.64
N SER A 258 17.59 -3.79 32.81
CA SER A 258 16.15 -3.60 33.01
C SER A 258 15.65 -2.18 32.69
N GLU A 259 16.50 -1.15 32.75
CA GLU A 259 16.18 0.25 32.42
C GLU A 259 16.48 0.61 30.97
N PHE A 260 17.32 -0.14 30.25
CA PHE A 260 17.64 0.18 28.84
C PHE A 260 16.65 -0.42 27.83
N PHE A 261 16.00 -1.53 28.20
CA PHE A 261 14.80 -2.05 27.52
C PHE A 261 13.49 -1.49 28.09
N SER A 262 13.58 -0.63 29.10
CA SER A 262 12.49 0.28 29.45
C SER A 262 12.44 1.35 28.37
N GLU A 263 11.64 1.08 27.33
CA GLU A 263 10.95 2.16 26.61
C GLU A 263 10.57 3.20 27.65
N GLY A 264 11.12 4.41 27.55
CA GLY A 264 10.94 5.44 28.57
C GLY A 264 9.52 5.41 29.11
N GLU A 265 9.37 5.03 30.37
CA GLU A 265 8.12 5.10 31.12
C GLU A 265 7.77 6.57 31.39
N GLY A 266 7.56 7.35 30.33
CA GLY A 266 6.31 8.09 30.26
C GLY A 266 5.25 7.03 29.95
N GLY A 267 4.73 6.37 30.99
CA GLY A 267 3.94 5.15 30.89
C GLY A 267 2.70 5.25 30.00
N GLU A 268 2.86 5.19 28.69
CA GLU A 268 1.91 4.57 27.81
C GLU A 268 2.16 3.07 27.93
N LYS A 269 1.53 2.44 28.93
CA LYS A 269 1.38 0.98 28.97
C LYS A 269 1.08 0.54 27.54
N LYS A 270 1.95 -0.28 26.91
CA LYS A 270 1.63 -0.95 25.63
C LYS A 270 0.28 -1.61 25.84
N LEU A 271 -0.78 -0.95 25.36
CA LEU A 271 -2.15 -1.38 25.59
C LEU A 271 -2.22 -2.79 25.02
N ALA A 272 -2.40 -3.77 25.91
CA ALA A 272 -2.49 -5.16 25.52
C ALA A 272 -3.47 -5.26 24.34
N HIS A 273 -3.06 -5.90 23.24
CA HIS A 273 -3.89 -6.00 22.06
C HIS A 273 -5.27 -6.52 22.46
N ILE A 274 -6.30 -5.72 22.18
CA ILE A 274 -7.69 -6.13 22.37
C ILE A 274 -8.13 -6.83 21.08
N PRO A 275 -8.51 -8.11 21.11
CA PRO A 275 -8.99 -8.82 19.94
C PRO A 275 -10.18 -8.09 19.29
N LEU A 276 -10.27 -8.11 17.95
CA LEU A 276 -11.28 -7.35 17.20
C LEU A 276 -12.71 -7.61 17.67
N HIS A 277 -13.04 -8.85 18.01
CA HIS A 277 -14.37 -9.24 18.48
C HIS A 277 -14.75 -8.62 19.84
N ARG A 278 -13.77 -8.17 20.63
CA ARG A 278 -13.96 -7.52 21.94
C ARG A 278 -13.92 -5.99 21.88
N ARG A 279 -13.62 -5.41 20.72
CA ARG A 279 -13.53 -3.96 20.57
C ARG A 279 -14.92 -3.33 20.50
N PRO A 280 -15.07 -2.07 20.95
CA PRO A 280 -16.24 -1.29 20.62
C PRO A 280 -16.45 -1.25 19.11
N ARG A 281 -17.71 -1.21 18.67
CA ARG A 281 -18.05 -1.18 17.26
C ARG A 281 -18.41 0.24 16.83
N GLU A 282 -18.17 0.53 15.56
CA GLU A 282 -18.66 1.75 14.92
C GLU A 282 -20.18 1.66 14.67
N PRO A 283 -20.87 2.81 14.51
CA PRO A 283 -22.28 2.84 14.13
C PRO A 283 -22.53 2.04 12.85
N SER A 284 -23.61 1.26 12.85
CA SER A 284 -24.00 0.37 11.75
C SER A 284 -24.34 1.14 10.47
N LEU A 285 -24.49 0.41 9.36
CA LEU A 285 -24.88 1.02 8.09
C LEU A 285 -26.27 1.67 8.20
N GLU A 286 -27.19 0.97 8.85
CA GLU A 286 -28.58 1.38 9.06
C GLU A 286 -28.66 2.65 9.92
N GLU A 287 -27.89 2.70 11.02
CA GLU A 287 -27.80 3.88 11.90
C GLU A 287 -27.25 5.10 11.15
N ARG A 288 -26.21 4.90 10.33
CA ARG A 288 -25.62 5.99 9.53
C ARG A 288 -26.56 6.51 8.46
N ARG A 289 -27.32 5.63 7.80
CA ARG A 289 -28.33 6.03 6.81
C ARG A 289 -29.46 6.82 7.44
N LYS A 290 -30.01 6.32 8.56
CA LYS A 290 -31.06 7.02 9.31
C LYS A 290 -30.61 8.43 9.72
N LYS A 291 -29.39 8.56 10.26
CA LYS A 291 -28.83 9.87 10.64
C LYS A 291 -28.63 10.82 9.44
N LEU A 292 -28.37 10.30 8.25
CA LEU A 292 -28.24 11.10 7.03
C LEU A 292 -29.61 11.61 6.55
N GLU A 293 -30.64 10.76 6.62
CA GLU A 293 -32.03 11.12 6.27
C GLU A 293 -32.60 12.17 7.23
N GLU A 294 -32.22 12.14 8.50
CA GLU A 294 -32.64 13.11 9.52
C GLU A 294 -31.89 14.46 9.44
N ARG A 295 -30.88 14.62 8.56
CA ARG A 295 -30.14 15.89 8.44
C ARG A 295 -30.99 16.96 7.74
N PRO A 296 -31.11 18.17 8.32
CA PRO A 296 -31.77 19.28 7.64
C PRO A 296 -31.01 19.66 6.36
N PRO A 297 -31.70 20.17 5.33
CA PRO A 297 -31.06 20.59 4.09
C PRO A 297 -29.99 21.66 4.36
N ARG A 298 -28.83 21.52 3.71
CA ARG A 298 -27.76 22.52 3.80
C ARG A 298 -28.29 23.83 3.20
N ARG A 299 -28.34 24.88 4.02
CA ARG A 299 -28.67 26.26 3.59
C ARG A 299 -27.63 26.79 2.61
#